data_AF-A0A2H9PV26-F1
#
_entry.id   AF-A0A2H9PV26-F1
#
_cell.length_a   1.000
_cell.length_b   1.000
_cell.length_c   1.000
_cell.angle_alpha   90.00
_cell.angle_beta   90.00
_cell.angle_gamma   90.00
#
_symmetry.space_group_name_H-M   'P 1'
#
loop_
_entity.id
_entity.type
_entity.pdbx_description
1 polymer ?
#
loop_
_entity_poly.entity_id
_entity_poly.type
_entity_poly.pdbx_seq_one_letter_code
_entity_poly.pdbx_strand_id
1 'polypeptide(L)'
;MRMNSQPKLGILGGIGPISTAYLYVALVTGLQKRGYGMDNTTYPQIIVNSIPAPELVGTRVDKEQRRPYALGLKQLDAMGVDHITMA
;
A
#
# COMPACT_ATOMS: atom_id res chain seq x y z
N MET A 1 17.61 -14.16 -12.83
CA MET A 1 16.91 -14.72 -11.65
C MET A 1 17.26 -13.85 -10.44
N ARG A 2 16.32 -13.09 -9.87
CA ARG A 2 16.58 -12.40 -8.59
C ARG A 2 16.50 -13.45 -7.47
N MET A 3 17.61 -13.68 -6.78
CA MET A 3 17.67 -14.53 -5.59
C MET A 3 17.00 -13.82 -4.40
N ASN A 4 16.10 -14.52 -3.70
CA ASN A 4 15.79 -14.40 -2.26
C ASN A 4 15.70 -12.99 -1.60
N SER A 5 15.10 -11.99 -2.22
CA SER A 5 14.68 -10.78 -1.48
C SER A 5 13.24 -10.94 -1.00
N GLN A 6 12.97 -10.69 0.28
CA GLN A 6 11.59 -10.60 0.77
C GLN A 6 10.83 -9.53 -0.03
N PRO A 7 9.59 -9.82 -0.48
CA PRO A 7 8.83 -8.88 -1.28
C PRO A 7 8.52 -7.62 -0.47
N LYS A 8 8.63 -6.48 -1.12
CA LYS A 8 8.29 -5.16 -0.58
C LYS A 8 6.91 -4.76 -1.10
N LEU A 9 5.96 -4.59 -0.20
CA LEU A 9 4.58 -4.22 -0.53
C LEU A 9 4.36 -2.73 -0.22
N GLY A 10 3.78 -2.01 -1.17
CA GLY A 10 3.32 -0.63 -1.00
C GLY A 10 1.81 -0.58 -0.80
N ILE A 11 1.36 0.19 0.19
CA ILE A 11 -0.04 0.57 0.36
C ILE A 11 -0.12 2.08 0.16
N LEU A 12 -0.80 2.51 -0.90
CA LEU A 12 -1.25 3.90 -1.02
C LEU A 12 -2.51 4.05 -0.16
N GLY A 13 -2.38 4.78 0.94
CA GLY A 13 -3.46 4.96 1.91
C GLY A 13 -3.65 6.41 2.30
N GLY A 14 -4.34 6.64 3.42
CA GLY A 14 -4.63 7.97 3.95
C GLY A 14 -5.91 8.60 3.39
N ILE A 15 -6.45 8.07 2.29
CA ILE A 15 -7.78 8.39 1.77
C ILE A 15 -8.81 7.57 2.55
N GLY A 16 -9.05 8.01 3.79
CA GLY A 16 -9.60 7.16 4.84
C GLY A 16 -8.48 6.49 5.64
N PRO A 17 -7.97 7.13 6.71
CA PRO A 17 -6.95 6.50 7.55
C PRO A 17 -7.42 5.20 8.21
N ILE A 18 -8.73 5.11 8.53
CA ILE A 18 -9.33 3.92 9.13
C ILE A 18 -9.44 2.77 8.12
N SER A 19 -9.83 3.03 6.87
CA SER A 19 -9.83 2.00 5.82
C SER A 19 -8.42 1.51 5.52
N THR A 20 -7.43 2.40 5.56
CA THR A 20 -6.01 2.04 5.43
C THR A 20 -5.55 1.09 6.54
N ALA A 21 -5.89 1.39 7.79
CA ALA A 21 -5.59 0.52 8.92
C ALA A 21 -6.29 -0.84 8.79
N TYR A 22 -7.55 -0.84 8.35
CA TYR A 22 -8.31 -2.07 8.10
C TYR A 22 -7.67 -2.93 7.01
N LEU A 23 -7.25 -2.33 5.89
CA LEU A 23 -6.56 -3.02 4.81
C LEU A 23 -5.25 -3.63 5.29
N TYR A 24 -4.46 -2.90 6.07
CA TYR A 24 -3.22 -3.42 6.65
C TYR A 24 -3.50 -4.68 7.49
N VAL A 25 -4.45 -4.62 8.41
CA VAL A 25 -4.83 -5.77 9.26
C VAL A 25 -5.33 -6.95 8.42
N ALA A 26 -6.17 -6.69 7.41
CA ALA A 26 -6.69 -7.73 6.52
C ALA A 26 -5.57 -8.40 5.71
N LEU A 27 -4.60 -7.63 5.21
CA LEU A 27 -3.43 -8.13 4.51
C LEU A 27 -2.57 -9.02 5.41
N VAL A 28 -2.21 -8.53 6.61
CA VAL A 28 -1.44 -9.28 7.62
C VAL A 28 -2.12 -10.62 7.92
N THR A 29 -3.41 -10.55 8.24
CA THR A 29 -4.23 -11.73 8.58
C THR A 29 -4.31 -12.71 7.42
N GLY A 30 -4.47 -12.21 6.19
CA GLY A 30 -4.53 -13.03 4.98
C GLY A 30 -3.21 -13.75 4.68
N LEU A 31 -2.07 -13.09 4.90
CA LEU A 31 -0.74 -13.70 4.77
C LEU A 31 -0.54 -14.82 5.80
N GLN A 32 -0.85 -14.55 7.07
CA GLN A 32 -0.70 -15.52 8.15
C GLN A 32 -1.59 -16.75 7.96
N LYS A 33 -2.85 -16.57 7.52
CA LYS A 33 -3.75 -17.67 7.18
C LYS A 33 -3.21 -18.59 6.07
N ARG A 34 -2.30 -18.09 5.23
CA ARG A 34 -1.65 -18.83 4.15
C ARG A 34 -0.26 -19.36 4.55
N GLY A 35 0.13 -19.22 5.81
CA GLY A 35 1.41 -19.69 6.34
C GLY A 35 2.60 -18.75 6.09
N TYR A 36 2.37 -17.50 5.67
CA TYR A 36 3.43 -16.51 5.46
C TYR A 36 3.51 -15.52 6.63
N GLY A 37 4.71 -15.02 6.94
CA GLY A 37 4.90 -13.99 7.98
C GLY A 37 4.44 -14.44 9.37
N MET A 38 4.72 -15.70 9.71
CA MET A 38 4.35 -16.30 11.00
C MET A 38 5.24 -15.80 12.14
N ASP A 39 6.41 -15.27 11.81
CA ASP A 39 7.33 -14.61 12.71
C ASP A 39 7.83 -13.29 12.09
N ASN A 40 8.42 -12.44 12.92
CA ASN A 40 8.84 -11.10 12.50
C ASN A 40 9.97 -11.12 11.45
N THR A 41 10.73 -12.21 11.34
CA THR A 41 11.85 -12.32 10.39
C THR A 41 11.40 -12.82 9.02
N THR A 42 10.26 -13.50 8.93
CA THR A 42 9.65 -13.98 7.68
C THR A 42 8.61 -13.04 7.09
N TYR A 43 8.37 -11.92 7.78
CA TYR A 43 7.35 -10.94 7.40
C TYR A 43 7.80 -10.08 6.22
N PRO A 44 6.99 -9.90 5.15
CA PRO A 44 7.36 -9.02 4.05
C PRO A 44 7.44 -7.56 4.55
N GLN A 45 8.35 -6.77 3.98
CA GLN A 45 8.38 -5.35 4.28
C GLN A 45 7.13 -4.69 3.67
N ILE A 46 6.32 -4.02 4.49
CA ILE A 46 5.13 -3.29 4.05
C ILE A 46 5.35 -1.80 4.32
N ILE A 47 5.18 -0.98 3.29
CA ILE A 47 5.27 0.48 3.36
C ILE A 47 3.88 1.06 3.16
N VAL A 48 3.36 1.72 4.18
CA VAL A 48 2.10 2.48 4.10
C VAL A 48 2.43 3.94 3.81
N ASN A 49 2.13 4.38 2.60
CA ASN A 49 2.19 5.79 2.25
C ASN A 49 0.81 6.43 2.45
N SER A 50 0.58 6.92 3.66
CA SER A 50 -0.68 7.59 4.03
C SER A 50 -0.65 9.05 3.56
N ILE A 51 -1.24 9.32 2.40
CA ILE A 51 -1.21 10.65 1.77
C ILE A 51 -2.44 11.48 2.16
N PRO A 52 -2.29 12.80 2.36
CA PRO A 52 -3.43 13.70 2.41
C PRO A 52 -3.96 13.91 0.98
N ALA A 53 -5.14 13.39 0.69
CA ALA A 53 -5.79 13.52 -0.60
C ALA A 53 -7.31 13.64 -0.45
N PRO A 54 -8.00 14.35 -1.37
CA PRO A 54 -9.45 14.38 -1.38
C PRO A 54 -10.00 13.01 -1.77
N GLU A 55 -11.17 12.65 -1.25
CA GLU A 55 -11.92 11.51 -1.77
C GLU A 55 -12.29 11.74 -3.24
N LEU A 56 -12.11 10.73 -4.07
CA LEU A 56 -12.49 10.78 -5.48
C LEU A 56 -13.97 10.39 -5.63
N VAL A 57 -14.85 11.29 -5.22
CA VAL A 57 -16.30 11.11 -5.35
C VAL A 57 -16.81 11.65 -6.69
N GLY A 58 -17.68 10.88 -7.36
CA GLY A 58 -18.33 11.28 -8.61
C GLY A 58 -17.77 10.63 -9.88
N THR A 59 -18.41 10.90 -11.02
CA THR A 59 -18.07 10.28 -12.33
C THR A 59 -16.96 11.00 -13.08
N ARG A 60 -16.56 12.19 -12.62
CA ARG A 60 -15.47 12.99 -13.18
C ARG A 60 -14.55 13.44 -12.07
N VAL A 61 -13.28 13.07 -12.20
CA VAL A 61 -12.23 13.49 -11.29
C VAL A 61 -11.25 14.34 -12.09
N ASP A 62 -11.00 15.56 -11.62
CA ASP A 62 -10.08 16.46 -12.29
C ASP A 62 -8.61 16.06 -12.06
N LYS A 63 -7.69 16.82 -12.67
CA LYS A 63 -6.26 16.55 -12.57
C LYS A 63 -5.69 16.88 -11.19
N GLU A 64 -6.19 17.93 -10.54
CA GLU A 64 -5.69 18.38 -9.25
C GLU A 64 -6.11 17.42 -8.13
N GLN A 65 -7.32 16.87 -8.20
CA GLN A 65 -7.78 15.81 -7.30
C GLN A 65 -6.93 14.54 -7.41
N ARG A 66 -6.46 14.18 -8.62
CA ARG A 66 -5.61 12.99 -8.86
C ARG A 66 -4.14 13.21 -8.56
N ARG A 67 -3.68 14.46 -8.50
CA ARG A 67 -2.26 14.79 -8.34
C ARG A 67 -1.66 14.19 -7.06
N PRO A 68 -2.29 14.26 -5.87
CA PRO A 68 -1.77 13.63 -4.66
C PRO A 68 -1.54 12.12 -4.81
N TYR A 69 -2.49 11.42 -5.44
CA TYR A 69 -2.41 9.97 -5.71
C TYR A 69 -1.21 9.64 -6.60
N ALA A 70 -1.04 10.37 -7.70
CA ALA A 70 0.08 10.17 -8.62
C ALA A 70 1.43 10.42 -7.94
N LEU A 71 1.53 11.41 -7.04
CA LEU A 71 2.73 11.66 -6.25
C LEU A 71 2.97 10.55 -5.23
N GLY A 72 1.93 10.07 -4.55
CA GLY A 72 2.02 8.97 -3.59
C GLY A 72 2.49 7.66 -4.23
N LEU A 73 2.00 7.36 -5.44
CA LEU A 73 2.47 6.22 -6.24
C LEU A 73 3.94 6.35 -6.62
N LYS A 74 4.38 7.53 -7.07
CA LYS A 74 5.79 7.79 -7.39
C LYS A 74 6.70 7.65 -6.17
N GLN A 75 6.23 8.06 -4.99
CA GLN A 75 6.98 7.88 -3.75
C GLN A 75 7.14 6.40 -3.41
N LEU A 76 6.08 5.59 -3.54
CA LEU A 76 6.16 4.15 -3.32
C LEU A 76 7.08 3.46 -4.34
N ASP A 77 6.98 3.83 -5.62
CA ASP A 77 7.84 3.32 -6.69
C ASP A 77 9.33 3.64 -6.42
N ALA A 78 9.62 4.88 -6.00
CA ALA A 78 10.98 5.29 -5.62
C ALA A 78 11.54 4.53 -4.41
N MET A 79 10.68 3.95 -3.55
CA MET A 79 11.10 3.08 -2.44
C MET A 79 11.39 1.64 -2.89
N GLY A 80 11.17 1.31 -4.16
CA GLY A 80 11.46 0.01 -4.76
C GLY A 80 10.52 -1.09 -4.27
N VAL A 81 9.23 -0.78 -4.10
CA VAL A 81 8.20 -1.80 -3.82
C VAL A 81 7.94 -2.67 -5.05
N ASP A 82 7.67 -3.94 -4.84
CA ASP A 82 7.37 -4.90 -5.90
C ASP A 82 5.90 -4.84 -6.33
N HIS A 83 5.01 -4.52 -5.39
CA HIS A 83 3.56 -4.43 -5.62
C HIS A 83 2.96 -3.26 -4.86
N ILE A 84 2.01 -2.57 -5.50
CA ILE A 84 1.24 -1.49 -4.88
C ILE A 84 -0.24 -1.86 -4.86
N THR A 85 -0.87 -1.69 -3.70
CA THR A 85 -2.33 -1.69 -3.54
C THR A 85 -2.79 -0.32 -3.01
N MET A 86 -4.09 -0.03 -3.14
CA MET A 86 -4.70 1.19 -2.62
C MET A 86 -5.83 0.82 -1.65
N ALA A 87 -5.91 1.53 -0.53
CA ALA A 87 -6.95 1.36 0.50
C ALA A 87 -8.26 2.06 0.15
#